data_AF-A0AAN0K3C4-F1
#
_entry.id   AF-A0AAN0K3C4-F1
#
_cell.length_a   1.000
_cell.length_b   1.000
_cell.length_c   1.000
_cell.angle_alpha   90.00
_cell.angle_beta   90.00
_cell.angle_gamma   90.00
#
_symmetry.space_group_name_H-M   'P 1'
#
loop_
_entity.id
_entity.type
_entity.pdbx_description
1 polymer ?
#
loop_
_entity_poly.entity_id
_entity_poly.type
_entity_poly.pdbx_seq_one_letter_code
_entity_poly.pdbx_strand_id
1 'polypeptide(L)'
;MRDVTLCNYGNPKKLKNGLFNFSKLRILVQMFDELHQYQRSKYYHPSDDRTQAFCSKLWSLDDHDLYELSLKLEPREQSMSESED
;
A
#
# COMPACT_ATOMS: atom_id res chain seq x y z
N MET A 1 4.39 -1.86 4.68
CA MET A 1 4.06 -1.71 6.12
C MET A 1 3.78 -3.03 6.85
N ARG A 2 3.75 -4.20 6.18
CA ARG A 2 3.40 -5.50 6.80
C ARG A 2 4.33 -5.90 7.96
N ASP A 3 5.61 -5.53 7.89
CA ASP A 3 6.59 -6.00 8.88
C ASP A 3 6.49 -5.28 10.23
N VAL A 4 6.17 -3.99 10.21
CA VAL A 4 5.98 -3.19 11.44
C VAL A 4 4.73 -3.65 12.20
N THR A 5 3.63 -3.93 11.48
CA THR A 5 2.41 -4.44 12.11
C THR A 5 2.63 -5.84 12.67
N LEU A 6 3.25 -6.76 11.92
CA LEU A 6 3.59 -8.09 12.41
C LEU A 6 4.51 -8.06 13.64
N CYS A 7 5.53 -7.21 13.66
CA CYS A 7 6.40 -7.05 14.84
C CYS A 7 5.63 -6.53 16.06
N ASN A 8 4.70 -5.59 15.85
CA ASN A 8 3.93 -5.00 16.94
C ASN A 8 2.91 -5.95 17.56
N TYR A 9 2.21 -6.75 16.74
CA TYR A 9 1.21 -7.70 17.21
C TYR A 9 1.80 -9.05 17.64
N GLY A 10 2.91 -9.49 17.03
CA GLY A 10 3.55 -10.77 17.32
C GLY A 10 4.46 -10.79 18.56
N ASN A 11 4.89 -9.62 19.06
CA ASN A 11 5.81 -9.54 20.20
C ASN A 11 5.21 -8.71 21.36
N PRO A 12 5.10 -9.25 22.59
CA PRO A 12 4.59 -8.48 23.72
C PRO A 12 5.61 -7.41 24.16
N LYS A 13 5.12 -6.27 24.69
CA LYS A 13 5.96 -5.17 25.18
C LYS A 13 6.80 -5.56 26.40
N LYS A 14 6.27 -6.43 27.25
CA LYS A 14 6.94 -7.00 28.41
C LYS A 14 6.99 -8.52 28.29
N LEU A 15 8.10 -9.09 28.74
CA LEU A 15 8.26 -10.53 28.90
C LEU A 15 7.44 -11.01 30.10
N LYS A 16 7.28 -12.33 30.26
CA LYS A 16 6.50 -12.93 31.35
C LYS A 16 7.00 -12.56 32.75
N ASN A 17 8.28 -12.19 32.86
CA ASN A 17 8.91 -11.71 34.10
C ASN A 17 8.72 -10.20 34.36
N GLY A 18 7.94 -9.50 33.53
CA GLY A 18 7.67 -8.07 33.67
C GLY A 18 8.73 -7.13 33.09
N LEU A 19 9.87 -7.66 32.63
CA LEU A 19 10.92 -6.86 31.98
C LEU A 19 10.49 -6.46 30.56
N PHE A 20 11.00 -5.34 30.06
CA PHE A 20 10.75 -4.93 28.69
C PHE A 20 11.39 -5.87 27.68
N ASN A 21 10.66 -6.15 26.60
CA ASN A 21 11.17 -6.94 25.49
C ASN A 21 12.03 -6.06 24.56
N PHE A 22 13.31 -5.92 24.89
CA PHE A 22 14.25 -5.13 24.09
C PHE A 22 14.50 -5.70 22.70
N SER A 23 14.32 -7.01 22.50
CA SER A 23 14.40 -7.62 21.17
C SER A 23 13.34 -7.03 20.23
N LYS A 24 12.11 -6.82 20.72
CA LYS A 24 11.06 -6.12 19.97
C LYS A 24 11.48 -4.70 19.59
N LEU A 25 12.01 -3.94 20.55
CA LEU A 25 12.45 -2.56 20.33
C LEU A 25 13.59 -2.49 19.32
N ARG A 26 14.55 -3.42 19.39
CA ARG A 26 15.66 -3.52 18.44
C ARG A 26 15.16 -3.74 17.01
N ILE A 27 14.21 -4.65 16.82
CA ILE A 27 13.61 -4.92 15.50
C ILE A 27 12.92 -3.66 14.95
N LEU A 28 12.17 -2.94 15.79
CA LEU A 28 11.52 -1.68 15.38
C LEU A 28 12.56 -0.62 14.96
N VAL A 29 13.63 -0.45 15.73
CA VAL A 29 14.71 0.50 15.41
C VAL A 29 15.36 0.14 14.07
N GLN A 30 15.65 -1.13 13.82
CA GLN A 30 16.21 -1.58 12.54
C GLN A 30 15.31 -1.20 11.35
N MET A 31 13.99 -1.39 11.48
CA MET A 31 13.04 -0.98 10.44
C MET A 31 13.02 0.54 10.21
N PHE A 32 13.13 1.33 11.27
CA PHE A 32 13.22 2.79 11.14
C PHE A 32 14.52 3.23 10.46
N ASP A 33 15.64 2.59 10.80
CA ASP A 33 16.93 2.89 10.17
C ASP A 33 16.93 2.55 8.67
N GLU A 34 16.33 1.42 8.28
CA GLU A 34 16.11 1.07 6.88
C GLU A 34 15.22 2.10 6.17
N LEU A 35 14.11 2.51 6.78
CA LEU A 35 13.24 3.53 6.21
C LEU A 35 13.99 4.86 6.00
N HIS A 36 14.74 5.30 7.00
CA HIS A 36 15.56 6.50 6.90
C HIS A 36 16.62 6.36 5.81
N GLN A 37 17.23 5.19 5.64
CA GLN A 37 18.18 4.94 4.57
C GLN A 37 17.55 5.19 3.18
N TYR A 38 16.33 4.70 2.94
CA TYR A 38 15.62 4.96 1.69
C TYR A 38 15.25 6.44 1.50
N GLN A 39 14.88 7.13 2.59
CA GLN A 39 14.53 8.56 2.53
C GLN A 39 15.72 9.49 2.31
N ARG A 40 16.95 9.05 2.60
CA ARG A 40 18.16 9.88 2.45
C ARG A 40 18.53 10.16 0.99
N SER A 41 18.10 9.30 0.06
CA SER A 41 18.34 9.53 -1.36
C SER A 41 17.32 10.53 -1.91
N LYS A 42 17.79 11.71 -2.31
CA LYS A 42 16.94 12.68 -3.02
C LYS A 42 16.78 12.24 -4.48
N TYR A 43 15.54 12.25 -4.96
CA TYR A 43 15.28 12.14 -6.39
C TYR A 43 15.72 13.43 -7.10
N TYR A 44 16.63 13.31 -8.06
CA TYR A 44 17.04 14.42 -8.93
C TYR A 44 16.09 14.53 -10.12
N HIS A 45 14.83 14.84 -9.85
CA HIS A 45 13.82 15.05 -10.89
C HIS A 45 13.21 16.44 -10.69
N PRO A 46 13.21 17.31 -11.72
CA PRO A 46 12.59 18.61 -11.61
C PRO A 46 11.08 18.45 -11.37
N SER A 47 10.55 19.26 -10.47
CA SER A 47 9.12 19.35 -10.20
C SER A 47 8.42 20.05 -11.37
N ASP A 48 7.35 19.46 -11.91
CA ASP A 48 6.41 20.14 -12.81
C ASP A 48 5.08 20.37 -12.09
N ASP A 49 4.76 21.64 -11.85
CA ASP A 49 3.60 22.04 -11.04
C ASP A 49 2.27 21.60 -11.67
N ARG A 50 2.20 21.53 -13.00
CA ARG A 50 1.00 21.07 -13.72
C ARG A 50 0.74 19.59 -13.46
N THR A 51 1.79 18.77 -13.54
CA THR A 51 1.71 17.34 -13.25
C THR A 51 1.34 17.10 -11.79
N GLN A 52 1.92 17.85 -10.84
CA GLN A 52 1.56 17.72 -9.42
C GLN A 52 0.10 18.15 -9.15
N ALA A 53 -0.35 19.25 -9.76
CA ALA A 53 -1.73 19.71 -9.66
C ALA A 53 -2.73 18.71 -10.27
N PHE A 54 -2.33 18.01 -11.34
CA PHE A 54 -3.14 16.94 -11.91
C PHE A 54 -3.18 15.72 -10.98
N CYS A 55 -2.03 15.22 -10.54
CA CYS A 55 -1.93 14.05 -9.66
C CYS A 55 -2.69 14.24 -8.33
N SER A 56 -2.62 15.45 -7.74
CA SER A 56 -3.34 15.77 -6.50
C SER A 56 -4.86 15.80 -6.63
N LYS A 57 -5.38 15.89 -7.87
CA LYS A 57 -6.82 15.93 -8.17
C LYS A 57 -7.35 14.61 -8.75
N LEU A 58 -6.51 13.59 -8.88
CA LEU A 58 -6.96 12.28 -9.35
C LEU A 58 -8.00 11.72 -8.40
N TRP A 59 -9.15 11.34 -8.95
CA TRP A 59 -10.19 10.66 -8.19
C TRP A 59 -9.81 9.18 -8.03
N SER A 60 -10.00 8.66 -6.82
CA SER A 60 -10.01 7.21 -6.61
C SER A 60 -11.42 6.72 -6.91
N LEU A 61 -11.53 5.75 -7.81
CA LEU A 61 -12.79 5.03 -8.05
C LEU A 61 -12.88 3.85 -7.09
N ASP A 62 -14.10 3.46 -6.73
CA ASP A 62 -14.34 2.26 -5.93
C ASP A 62 -14.12 0.99 -6.77
N ASP A 63 -13.69 -0.09 -6.10
CA ASP A 63 -13.44 -1.37 -6.76
C ASP A 63 -14.71 -1.90 -7.47
N HIS A 64 -15.89 -1.66 -6.91
CA HIS A 64 -17.15 -2.05 -7.54
C HIS A 64 -17.42 -1.26 -8.82
N ASP A 65 -17.27 0.06 -8.78
CA ASP A 65 -17.49 0.94 -9.93
C ASP A 65 -16.52 0.62 -11.07
N LEU A 66 -15.26 0.33 -10.74
CA LEU A 66 -14.24 -0.09 -11.70
C LEU A 66 -14.59 -1.43 -12.35
N TYR A 67 -15.07 -2.39 -11.56
CA TYR A 67 -15.48 -3.69 -12.07
C TYR A 67 -16.67 -3.59 -13.02
N GLU A 68 -17.70 -2.82 -12.66
CA GLU A 68 -18.86 -2.59 -13.53
C GLU A 68 -18.51 -1.83 -14.81
N LEU A 69 -17.62 -0.83 -14.71
CA LEU A 69 -17.10 -0.13 -15.88
C LEU A 69 -16.32 -1.07 -16.81
N SER A 70 -15.49 -1.94 -16.24
CA SER A 70 -14.74 -2.95 -16.99
C SER A 70 -15.68 -3.90 -17.75
N LEU A 71 -16.74 -4.40 -17.10
CA LEU A 71 -17.72 -5.30 -17.73
C LEU A 71 -18.49 -4.63 -18.87
N LYS A 72 -18.75 -3.33 -18.78
CA LYS A 72 -19.41 -2.56 -19.85
C LYS A 72 -18.52 -2.39 -21.07
N LEU A 73 -17.21 -2.19 -20.87
CA LEU A 73 -16.25 -2.00 -21.96
C LEU A 73 -15.87 -3.34 -22.61
N GLU A 74 -15.70 -4.38 -21.80
CA GLU A 74 -15.31 -5.72 -22.22
C GLU A 74 -16.28 -6.75 -21.60
N PRO A 75 -17.41 -7.03 -22.27
CA PRO A 75 -18.39 -8.01 -21.81
C PRO A 75 -17.80 -9.42 -21.79
N ARG A 76 -18.30 -10.27 -20.89
CA ARG A 76 -17.88 -11.67 -20.80
C ARG A 76 -18.36 -12.42 -22.05
N GLU A 77 -17.49 -13.23 -22.65
CA GLU A 77 -17.77 -13.95 -23.92
C GLU A 77 -19.07 -14.77 -23.91
N GLN A 78 -19.54 -15.23 -22.75
CA GLN A 78 -20.80 -15.98 -22.60
C GLN A 78 -22.05 -15.17 -22.98
N SER A 79 -22.01 -13.83 -22.96
CA SER A 79 -23.14 -12.99 -23.40
C SER A 79 -23.19 -12.75 -24.91
N MET A 80 -22.11 -13.08 -25.64
CA MET A 80 -22.06 -12.95 -27.10
C MET A 80 -22.68 -14.16 -27.82
N SER A 81 -22.79 -15.31 -27.15
CA SER A 81 -23.38 -16.53 -27.71
C SER A 81 -24.91 -16.62 -27.59
N GLU A 82 -25.55 -15.72 -26.85
CA GLU A 82 -27.02 -15.67 -26.68
C GLU A 82 -27.71 -14.62 -27.57
N SER A 83 -26.95 -13.99 -28.48
CA SER A 83 -27.46 -12.91 -29.36
C SER A 83 -27.55 -13.30 -30.85
N GLU A 84 -27.29 -14.56 -31.20
CA GLU A 84 -27.27 -15.07 -32.59
C GLU A 84 -28.39 -16.10 -32.89
N ASP A 85 -29.59 -15.89 -32.34
CA ASP A 85 -30.83 -16.56 -32.78
C ASP A 85 -31.81 -15.56 -33.45
#